data_AF-A0A934Q995-F1
#
_entry.id   AF-A0A934Q995-F1
#
_cell.length_a   1.000
_cell.length_b   1.000
_cell.length_c   1.000
_cell.angle_alpha   90.00
_cell.angle_beta   90.00
_cell.angle_gamma   90.00
#
_symmetry.space_group_name_H-M   'P 1'
#
loop_
_entity.id
_entity.type
_entity.pdbx_description
1 polymer ?
#
loop_
_entity_poly.entity_id
_entity_poly.type
_entity_poly.pdbx_seq_one_letter_code
_entity_poly.pdbx_strand_id
1 'polypeptide(L)'
;MTDPSVIIGFLLIGVALASIGLLIVAISRAAAHGLPSSRVVEYAPPPTGSIFEHGLAARADRRVLTAAVIDLAVRGRIRVLTARTRRRAIAIEVHAGASLTPEERDFLGAFRPAAMRPRQQQRHLRALRDIGIAVDRPESAPDVVFLRGRGAFRGYRRRRLTEFFDATRRRMTADGFTRRAPNSVHLVLLSLLFLAVLAIGLVLMLGAAVEGEWLGGVAVLVDVALVFWVLTLAPPPLLRFTDRGQELRRHLSGLRDYMRLAEQDRLRMLQSPEGALRTPAGALTPGGAALGLRPQPTAGDPVAQSALDRFELIERLLPYAILFRQERAWQREFEHLGGAVDVSQNMRVLGGTLEGVVVVLQALVIIGQIVRAVGGILSLFGRH
;
A
#
# COMPACT_ATOMS: atom_id res chain seq x y z
N MET A 1 30.70 12.59 38.77
CA MET A 1 30.32 13.11 37.43
C MET A 1 30.79 12.09 36.43
N THR A 2 29.93 11.61 35.55
CA THR A 2 30.30 10.63 34.51
C THR A 2 31.34 11.23 33.59
N ASP A 3 32.42 10.49 33.32
CA ASP A 3 33.47 10.90 32.40
C ASP A 3 32.86 11.09 30.98
N PRO A 4 33.00 12.27 30.36
CA PRO A 4 32.49 12.51 29.01
C PRO A 4 32.99 11.49 27.99
N SER A 5 34.20 10.94 28.15
CA SER A 5 34.77 9.95 27.26
C SER A 5 33.99 8.63 27.24
N VAL A 6 33.45 8.22 28.39
CA VAL A 6 32.62 7.01 28.54
C VAL A 6 31.29 7.18 27.81
N ILE A 7 30.64 8.34 27.96
CA ILE A 7 29.39 8.66 27.26
C ILE A 7 29.61 8.68 25.75
N ILE A 8 30.70 9.31 25.29
CA ILE A 8 31.08 9.33 23.88
C ILE A 8 31.32 7.90 23.36
N GLY A 9 31.99 7.06 24.14
CA GLY A 9 32.21 5.65 23.81
C GLY A 9 30.91 4.89 23.56
N PHE A 10 29.92 5.02 24.44
CA PHE A 10 28.59 4.39 24.26
C PHE A 10 27.91 4.87 22.97
N LEU A 11 27.85 6.18 22.76
CA LEU A 11 27.23 6.76 21.57
C LEU A 11 27.94 6.32 20.28
N LEU A 12 29.27 6.18 20.28
CA LEU A 12 30.01 5.68 19.12
C LEU A 12 29.67 4.22 18.79
N ILE A 13 29.47 3.37 19.80
CA ILE A 13 29.01 1.99 19.61
C ILE A 13 27.61 1.99 18.98
N GLY A 14 26.69 2.79 19.51
CA GLY A 14 25.34 2.93 18.96
C GLY A 14 25.33 3.40 17.51
N VAL A 15 26.14 4.42 17.18
CA VAL A 15 26.30 4.92 15.81
C VAL A 15 26.89 3.86 14.88
N ALA A 16 27.89 3.09 15.33
CA ALA A 16 28.48 2.01 14.54
C ALA A 16 27.44 0.91 14.23
N LEU A 17 26.66 0.48 15.24
CA LEU A 17 25.60 -0.52 15.08
C LEU A 17 24.47 -0.01 14.18
N ALA A 18 24.06 1.24 14.35
CA ALA A 18 23.08 1.88 13.48
C ALA A 18 23.57 1.96 12.03
N SER A 19 24.86 2.22 11.82
CA SER A 19 25.49 2.25 10.49
C SER A 19 25.48 0.88 9.82
N ILE A 20 25.77 -0.19 10.58
CA ILE A 20 25.63 -1.58 10.09
C ILE A 20 24.18 -1.87 9.70
N GLY A 21 23.22 -1.49 10.55
CA GLY A 21 21.80 -1.63 10.25
C GLY A 21 21.38 -0.86 8.98
N LEU A 22 21.85 0.37 8.82
CA LEU A 22 21.60 1.20 7.63
C LEU A 22 22.23 0.58 6.38
N LEU A 23 23.43 0.00 6.47
CA LEU A 23 24.06 -0.72 5.37
C LEU A 23 23.21 -1.92 4.95
N ILE A 24 22.71 -2.72 5.91
CA ILE A 24 21.81 -3.84 5.61
C ILE A 24 20.53 -3.34 4.93
N VAL A 25 19.94 -2.25 5.42
CA VAL A 25 18.75 -1.62 4.80
C VAL A 25 19.07 -1.13 3.39
N ALA A 26 20.21 -0.49 3.16
CA ALA A 26 20.64 0.01 1.86
C ALA A 26 20.84 -1.12 0.85
N ILE A 27 21.58 -2.17 1.22
CA ILE A 27 21.77 -3.38 0.40
C ILE A 27 20.42 -4.03 0.09
N SER A 28 19.55 -4.14 1.09
CA SER A 28 18.23 -4.76 0.92
C SER A 28 17.33 -3.93 0.00
N ARG A 29 17.42 -2.59 0.08
CA ARG A 29 16.70 -1.69 -0.84
C ARG A 29 17.25 -1.77 -2.25
N ALA A 30 18.57 -1.92 -2.40
CA ALA A 30 19.20 -2.12 -3.69
C ALA A 30 18.84 -3.49 -4.30
N ALA A 31 18.82 -4.56 -3.52
CA ALA A 31 18.30 -5.86 -3.96
C ALA A 31 16.80 -5.82 -4.26
N ALA A 32 16.06 -4.93 -3.58
CA ALA A 32 14.67 -4.64 -3.87
C ALA A 32 14.47 -3.64 -5.01
N HIS A 33 15.53 -3.14 -5.68
CA HIS A 33 15.37 -2.09 -6.67
C HIS A 33 14.35 -2.51 -7.72
N GLY A 34 13.59 -1.49 -8.16
CA GLY A 34 12.27 -1.60 -8.77
C GLY A 34 12.15 -2.41 -10.05
N LEU A 35 11.11 -2.12 -10.82
CA LEU A 35 10.81 -2.87 -12.03
C LEU A 35 12.04 -2.92 -12.97
N PRO A 36 12.36 -4.10 -13.53
CA PRO A 36 13.45 -4.23 -14.50
C PRO A 36 13.17 -3.35 -15.71
N SER A 37 14.21 -2.80 -16.35
CA SER A 37 14.03 -2.00 -17.56
C SER A 37 13.33 -2.83 -18.65
N SER A 38 12.20 -2.34 -19.16
CA SER A 38 11.59 -2.92 -20.36
C SER A 38 12.20 -2.28 -21.61
N ARG A 39 12.41 -3.08 -22.66
CA ARG A 39 12.71 -2.57 -24.00
C ARG A 39 11.44 -2.33 -24.83
N VAL A 40 10.31 -2.87 -24.37
CA VAL A 40 9.00 -2.78 -25.03
C VAL A 40 8.11 -1.85 -24.24
N VAL A 41 7.47 -0.92 -24.95
CA VAL A 41 6.46 0.00 -24.41
C VAL A 41 5.14 -0.77 -24.35
N GLU A 42 4.52 -0.82 -23.16
CA GLU A 42 3.25 -1.50 -22.97
C GLU A 42 2.13 -0.49 -22.77
N TYR A 43 1.06 -0.61 -23.54
CA TYR A 43 -0.04 0.37 -23.57
C TYR A 43 -1.23 -0.06 -22.70
N ALA A 44 -1.26 -1.34 -22.32
CA ALA A 44 -2.35 -1.93 -21.55
C ALA A 44 -1.84 -2.54 -20.24
N PRO A 45 -2.68 -2.59 -19.20
CA PRO A 45 -2.44 -3.40 -18.02
C PRO A 45 -2.08 -4.85 -18.36
N PRO A 46 -1.24 -5.53 -17.56
CA PRO A 46 -0.98 -6.95 -17.77
C PRO A 46 -2.29 -7.76 -17.78
N PRO A 47 -2.44 -8.73 -18.69
CA PRO A 47 -3.67 -9.51 -18.82
C PRO A 47 -3.84 -10.56 -17.71
N THR A 48 -2.76 -10.87 -16.99
CA THR A 48 -2.73 -11.88 -15.93
C THR A 48 -2.32 -11.26 -14.61
N GLY A 49 -2.91 -11.77 -13.53
CA GLY A 49 -2.65 -11.29 -12.18
C GLY A 49 -3.62 -10.20 -11.76
N SER A 50 -3.81 -10.06 -10.46
CA SER A 50 -4.68 -9.01 -9.90
C SER A 50 -3.91 -7.72 -9.64
N ILE A 51 -4.63 -6.61 -9.44
CA ILE A 51 -4.02 -5.32 -9.06
C ILE A 51 -3.20 -5.44 -7.76
N PHE A 52 -3.56 -6.37 -6.87
CA PHE A 52 -2.82 -6.65 -5.65
C PHE A 52 -1.46 -7.25 -5.96
N GLU A 53 -1.44 -8.25 -6.84
CA GLU A 53 -0.21 -8.90 -7.30
C GLU A 53 0.67 -7.96 -8.11
N HIS A 54 0.08 -7.13 -8.97
CA HIS A 54 0.79 -6.10 -9.72
C HIS A 54 1.44 -5.09 -8.77
N GLY A 55 0.73 -4.66 -7.73
CA GLY A 55 1.28 -3.75 -6.72
C GLY A 55 2.44 -4.37 -5.95
N LEU A 56 2.35 -5.64 -5.57
CA LEU A 56 3.45 -6.36 -4.91
C LEU A 56 4.65 -6.59 -5.86
N ALA A 57 4.39 -6.94 -7.13
CA ALA A 57 5.40 -7.13 -8.17
C ALA A 57 6.14 -5.83 -8.49
N ALA A 58 5.43 -4.70 -8.49
CA ALA A 58 5.97 -3.36 -8.66
C ALA A 58 6.59 -2.76 -7.39
N ARG A 59 6.56 -3.47 -6.25
CA ARG A 59 7.01 -2.98 -4.93
C ARG A 59 6.30 -1.71 -4.48
N ALA A 60 5.05 -1.57 -4.90
CA ALA A 60 4.13 -0.49 -4.58
C ALA A 60 3.19 -0.85 -3.41
N ASP A 61 3.67 -1.66 -2.45
CA ASP A 61 2.91 -2.19 -1.30
C ASP A 61 2.12 -1.11 -0.56
N ARG A 62 2.70 0.09 -0.40
CA ARG A 62 2.06 1.21 0.31
C ARG A 62 0.84 1.77 -0.42
N ARG A 63 0.82 1.65 -1.74
CA ARG A 63 -0.19 2.27 -2.62
C ARG A 63 -1.17 1.28 -3.20
N VAL A 64 -0.86 -0.01 -3.14
CA VAL A 64 -1.67 -1.07 -3.73
C VAL A 64 -3.12 -1.07 -3.21
N LEU A 65 -3.33 -0.75 -1.93
CA LEU A 65 -4.69 -0.67 -1.37
C LEU A 65 -5.48 0.48 -2.00
N THR A 66 -4.83 1.63 -2.22
CA THR A 66 -5.45 2.78 -2.89
C THR A 66 -5.71 2.48 -4.35
N ALA A 67 -4.73 1.91 -5.06
CA ALA A 67 -4.88 1.48 -6.44
C ALA A 67 -6.04 0.49 -6.60
N ALA A 68 -6.16 -0.48 -5.69
CA ALA A 68 -7.26 -1.46 -5.72
C ALA A 68 -8.64 -0.82 -5.49
N VAL A 69 -8.75 0.16 -4.58
CA VAL A 69 -9.99 0.93 -4.40
C VAL A 69 -10.32 1.69 -5.69
N ILE A 70 -9.35 2.37 -6.29
CA ILE A 70 -9.58 3.08 -7.55
C ILE A 70 -9.94 2.12 -8.68
N ASP A 71 -9.29 0.97 -8.78
CA ASP A 71 -9.58 -0.07 -9.77
C ASP A 71 -11.01 -0.62 -9.63
N LEU A 72 -11.48 -0.86 -8.40
CA LEU A 72 -12.87 -1.26 -8.14
C LEU A 72 -13.87 -0.14 -8.50
N ALA A 73 -13.51 1.13 -8.26
CA ALA A 73 -14.35 2.27 -8.60
C ALA A 73 -14.45 2.43 -10.12
N VAL A 74 -13.31 2.36 -10.82
CA VAL A 74 -13.21 2.41 -12.29
C VAL A 74 -14.06 1.31 -12.93
N ARG A 75 -14.02 0.10 -12.37
CA ARG A 75 -14.84 -1.03 -12.83
C ARG A 75 -16.32 -0.96 -12.38
N GLY A 76 -16.76 0.14 -11.77
CA GLY A 76 -18.14 0.36 -11.35
C GLY A 76 -18.62 -0.53 -10.21
N ARG A 77 -17.71 -1.19 -9.49
CA ARG A 77 -18.06 -2.14 -8.42
C ARG A 77 -18.33 -1.44 -7.10
N ILE A 78 -17.75 -0.26 -6.94
CA ILE A 78 -17.87 0.54 -5.72
C ILE A 78 -18.03 2.03 -6.03
N ARG A 79 -18.57 2.77 -5.06
CA ARG A 79 -18.62 4.23 -5.04
C ARG A 79 -17.96 4.76 -3.79
N VAL A 80 -17.16 5.81 -3.94
CA VAL A 80 -16.50 6.46 -2.80
C VAL A 80 -17.45 7.48 -2.19
N LEU A 81 -17.68 7.35 -0.87
CA LEU A 81 -18.50 8.26 -0.08
C LEU A 81 -17.61 9.09 0.84
N THR A 82 -17.73 10.41 0.77
CA THR A 82 -16.97 11.33 1.62
C THR A 82 -17.89 12.22 2.44
N ALA A 83 -17.69 12.24 3.76
CA ALA A 83 -18.42 13.16 4.63
C ALA A 83 -17.96 14.61 4.42
N ARG A 84 -18.91 15.57 4.38
CA ARG A 84 -18.64 17.02 4.39
C ARG A 84 -18.12 17.56 5.74
N THR A 85 -17.94 16.71 6.75
CA THR A 85 -17.61 17.12 8.13
C THR A 85 -16.10 17.34 8.38
N ARG A 86 -15.78 18.09 9.45
CA ARG A 86 -14.41 18.46 9.91
C ARG A 86 -13.47 17.26 10.11
N ARG A 87 -14.01 16.07 10.40
CA ARG A 87 -13.28 14.80 10.44
C ARG A 87 -13.71 13.94 9.25
N ARG A 88 -13.27 14.30 8.02
CA ARG A 88 -13.55 13.59 6.76
C ARG A 88 -13.49 12.07 6.95
N ALA A 89 -14.66 11.47 7.16
CA ALA A 89 -14.84 10.03 7.10
C ALA A 89 -14.79 9.65 5.63
N ILE A 90 -14.01 8.62 5.33
CA ILE A 90 -13.90 8.07 3.99
C ILE A 90 -14.52 6.69 4.06
N ALA A 91 -15.59 6.51 3.32
CA ALA A 91 -16.29 5.25 3.19
C ALA A 91 -16.39 4.88 1.72
N ILE A 92 -16.65 3.60 1.48
CA ILE A 92 -16.89 3.03 0.17
C ILE A 92 -18.22 2.31 0.27
N GLU A 93 -19.09 2.51 -0.70
CA GLU A 93 -20.30 1.74 -0.88
C GLU A 93 -20.12 0.75 -2.02
N VAL A 94 -20.33 -0.53 -1.76
CA VAL A 94 -20.32 -1.57 -2.78
C VAL A 94 -21.66 -1.51 -3.51
N HIS A 95 -21.62 -1.48 -4.84
CA HIS A 95 -22.85 -1.47 -5.64
C HIS A 95 -23.63 -2.78 -5.46
N ALA A 96 -24.94 -2.67 -5.30
CA ALA A 96 -25.82 -3.83 -5.24
C ALA A 96 -25.70 -4.66 -6.53
N GLY A 97 -25.41 -5.95 -6.41
CA GLY A 97 -25.22 -6.84 -7.55
C GLY A 97 -23.83 -6.80 -8.20
N ALA A 98 -22.86 -6.07 -7.65
CA ALA A 98 -21.50 -6.06 -8.18
C ALA A 98 -20.85 -7.46 -8.16
N SER A 99 -20.37 -7.90 -9.32
CA SER A 99 -19.65 -9.18 -9.48
C SER A 99 -18.21 -9.05 -8.99
N LEU A 100 -18.02 -9.21 -7.69
CA LEU A 100 -16.70 -9.21 -7.07
C LEU A 100 -15.98 -10.56 -7.26
N THR A 101 -14.67 -10.54 -7.43
CA THR A 101 -13.86 -11.77 -7.34
C THR A 101 -13.75 -12.24 -5.88
N PRO A 102 -13.39 -13.51 -5.61
CA PRO A 102 -13.13 -13.95 -4.23
C PRO A 102 -12.08 -13.09 -3.52
N GLU A 103 -11.01 -12.71 -4.23
CA GLU A 103 -9.95 -11.86 -3.68
C GLU A 103 -10.46 -10.45 -3.33
N GLU A 104 -11.32 -9.86 -4.17
CA GLU A 104 -11.90 -8.53 -3.90
C GLU A 104 -12.88 -8.56 -2.72
N ARG A 105 -13.67 -9.64 -2.59
CA ARG A 105 -14.53 -9.85 -1.41
C ARG A 105 -13.68 -9.98 -0.15
N ASP A 106 -12.58 -10.72 -0.19
CA ASP A 106 -11.65 -10.84 0.93
C ASP A 106 -11.02 -9.49 1.29
N PHE A 107 -10.64 -8.69 0.27
CA PHE A 107 -10.10 -7.35 0.46
C PHE A 107 -11.11 -6.42 1.14
N LEU A 108 -12.34 -6.32 0.65
CA LEU A 108 -13.38 -5.47 1.23
C LEU A 108 -13.78 -5.97 2.63
N GLY A 109 -13.89 -7.30 2.80
CA GLY A 109 -14.12 -7.97 4.07
C GLY A 109 -13.00 -7.74 5.10
N ALA A 110 -11.80 -7.32 4.68
CA ALA A 110 -10.76 -6.95 5.63
C ALA A 110 -11.09 -5.67 6.41
N PHE A 111 -11.97 -4.80 5.90
CA PHE A 111 -12.27 -3.51 6.53
C PHE A 111 -13.48 -3.54 7.46
N ARG A 112 -14.35 -4.55 7.34
CA ARG A 112 -15.58 -4.69 8.11
C ARG A 112 -15.80 -6.14 8.55
N PRO A 113 -16.01 -6.41 9.85
CA PRO A 113 -16.31 -7.77 10.30
C PRO A 113 -17.72 -8.19 9.84
N ALA A 114 -17.88 -9.47 9.49
CA ALA A 114 -19.18 -10.03 9.11
C ALA A 114 -20.21 -9.93 10.24
N ALA A 115 -19.79 -10.21 11.48
CA ALA A 115 -20.62 -10.04 12.67
C ALA A 115 -20.08 -8.90 13.55
N MET A 116 -20.97 -7.98 13.92
CA MET A 116 -20.63 -6.83 14.78
C MET A 116 -21.23 -7.00 16.18
N ARG A 117 -20.44 -6.69 17.22
CA ARG A 117 -20.95 -6.59 18.60
C ARG A 117 -21.92 -5.42 18.75
N PRO A 118 -22.84 -5.40 19.74
CA PRO A 118 -23.82 -4.31 19.89
C PRO A 118 -23.20 -2.89 19.93
N ARG A 119 -22.09 -2.71 20.68
CA ARG A 119 -21.35 -1.44 20.72
C ARG A 119 -20.77 -1.05 19.35
N GLN A 120 -20.35 -2.04 18.56
CA GLN A 120 -19.80 -1.83 17.23
C GLN A 120 -20.90 -1.44 16.23
N GLN A 121 -22.05 -2.10 16.30
CA GLN A 121 -23.24 -1.77 15.49
C GLN A 121 -23.66 -0.31 15.74
N GLN A 122 -23.84 0.09 17.01
CA GLN A 122 -24.19 1.47 17.35
C GLN A 122 -23.17 2.49 16.83
N ARG A 123 -21.87 2.18 16.94
CA ARG A 123 -20.80 3.04 16.42
C ARG A 123 -20.81 3.12 14.89
N HIS A 124 -21.12 2.02 14.21
CA HIS A 124 -21.23 1.96 12.75
C HIS A 124 -22.43 2.76 12.25
N LEU A 125 -23.62 2.58 12.85
CA LEU A 125 -24.83 3.37 12.54
C LEU A 125 -24.60 4.87 12.74
N ARG A 126 -23.92 5.28 13.83
CA ARG A 126 -23.53 6.68 14.04
C ARG A 126 -22.62 7.20 12.92
N ALA A 127 -21.71 6.38 12.41
CA ALA A 127 -20.81 6.76 11.32
C ALA A 127 -21.52 6.84 9.97
N LEU A 128 -22.54 5.99 9.73
CA LEU A 128 -23.42 6.09 8.55
C LEU A 128 -24.17 7.42 8.55
N ARG A 129 -24.69 7.85 9.71
CA ARG A 129 -25.33 9.16 9.84
C ARG A 129 -24.39 10.32 9.50
N ASP A 130 -23.10 10.23 9.85
CA ASP A 130 -22.10 11.26 9.51
C ASP A 130 -21.89 11.45 7.99
N ILE A 131 -22.18 10.42 7.19
CA ILE A 131 -22.10 10.45 5.73
C ILE A 131 -23.48 10.61 5.06
N GLY A 132 -24.52 10.93 5.83
CA GLY A 132 -25.88 11.17 5.33
C GLY A 132 -26.74 9.92 5.15
N ILE A 133 -26.30 8.76 5.64
CA ILE A 133 -27.05 7.50 5.56
C ILE A 133 -27.73 7.26 6.92
N ALA A 134 -29.03 7.52 6.98
CA ALA A 134 -29.84 7.32 8.19
C ALA A 134 -30.59 5.98 8.10
N VAL A 135 -30.17 5.01 8.91
CA VAL A 135 -30.75 3.67 8.97
C VAL A 135 -30.80 3.23 10.43
N ASP A 136 -31.89 2.57 10.84
CA ASP A 136 -32.08 2.14 12.23
C ASP A 136 -31.43 0.79 12.53
N ARG A 137 -31.33 -0.09 11.53
CA ARG A 137 -30.73 -1.42 11.64
C ARG A 137 -29.51 -1.59 10.72
N PRO A 138 -28.46 -2.31 11.14
CA PRO A 138 -27.29 -2.57 10.30
C PRO A 138 -27.60 -3.40 9.04
N GLU A 139 -28.61 -4.26 9.10
CA GLU A 139 -28.99 -5.19 8.02
C GLU A 139 -29.66 -4.46 6.85
N SER A 140 -30.39 -3.38 7.14
CA SER A 140 -31.02 -2.51 6.15
C SER A 140 -30.06 -1.46 5.59
N ALA A 141 -28.81 -1.41 6.08
CA ALA A 141 -27.83 -0.47 5.58
C ALA A 141 -27.22 -0.97 4.26
N PRO A 142 -26.92 -0.07 3.32
CA PRO A 142 -26.14 -0.42 2.13
C PRO A 142 -24.77 -0.99 2.54
N ASP A 143 -24.14 -1.75 1.65
CA ASP A 143 -22.83 -2.38 1.92
C ASP A 143 -21.71 -1.33 1.95
N VAL A 144 -21.62 -0.64 3.09
CA VAL A 144 -20.72 0.48 3.31
C VAL A 144 -19.55 0.07 4.19
N VAL A 145 -18.36 0.34 3.68
CA VAL A 145 -17.07 0.02 4.27
C VAL A 145 -16.32 1.31 4.62
N PHE A 146 -16.02 1.51 5.91
CA PHE A 146 -15.28 2.69 6.36
C PHE A 146 -13.77 2.47 6.32
N LEU A 147 -13.09 3.24 5.47
CA LEU A 147 -11.63 3.30 5.41
C LEU A 147 -11.06 4.23 6.50
N ARG A 148 -11.78 5.30 6.83
CA ARG A 148 -11.39 6.26 7.87
C ARG A 148 -12.59 6.77 8.63
N GLY A 149 -12.37 7.14 9.88
CA GLY A 149 -13.35 7.79 10.74
C GLY A 149 -13.82 6.87 11.87
N ARG A 150 -14.92 7.28 12.51
CA ARG A 150 -15.50 6.51 13.63
C ARG A 150 -16.01 5.15 13.17
N GLY A 151 -16.52 5.01 11.95
CA GLY A 151 -16.97 3.71 11.43
C GLY A 151 -15.85 2.70 11.16
N ALA A 152 -14.58 3.11 11.17
CA ALA A 152 -13.46 2.24 10.79
C ALA A 152 -13.04 1.27 11.91
N PHE A 153 -12.98 -0.02 11.59
CA PHE A 153 -12.57 -1.10 12.49
C PHE A 153 -11.05 -1.29 12.53
N ARG A 154 -10.33 -0.31 13.08
CA ARG A 154 -8.85 -0.25 12.99
C ARG A 154 -8.12 -1.54 13.42
N GLY A 155 -8.49 -2.12 14.57
CA GLY A 155 -7.85 -3.34 15.08
C GLY A 155 -8.13 -4.58 14.24
N TYR A 156 -9.41 -4.78 13.86
CA TYR A 156 -9.83 -5.86 12.96
C TYR A 156 -9.14 -5.75 11.60
N ARG A 157 -9.20 -4.56 10.99
CA ARG A 157 -8.59 -4.25 9.71
C ARG A 157 -7.11 -4.54 9.68
N ARG A 158 -6.39 -4.14 10.73
CA ARG A 158 -4.95 -4.37 10.83
C ARG A 158 -4.63 -5.86 10.73
N ARG A 159 -5.34 -6.72 11.48
CA ARG A 159 -5.15 -8.17 11.44
C ARG A 159 -5.52 -8.76 10.08
N ARG A 160 -6.71 -8.42 9.57
CA ARG A 160 -7.23 -9.00 8.32
C ARG A 160 -6.45 -8.57 7.08
N LEU A 161 -5.92 -7.33 7.04
CA LEU A 161 -5.07 -6.90 5.94
C LEU A 161 -3.71 -7.61 5.96
N THR A 162 -3.14 -7.93 7.13
CA THR A 162 -1.95 -8.80 7.19
C THR A 162 -2.25 -10.18 6.61
N GLU A 163 -3.34 -10.80 7.03
CA GLU A 163 -3.77 -12.12 6.53
C GLU A 163 -4.04 -12.07 5.00
N PHE A 164 -4.64 -11.00 4.51
CA PHE A 164 -4.89 -10.76 3.08
C PHE A 164 -3.59 -10.65 2.28
N PHE A 165 -2.61 -9.86 2.73
CA PHE A 165 -1.32 -9.75 2.04
C PHE A 165 -0.53 -11.06 2.07
N ASP A 166 -0.60 -11.82 3.16
CA ASP A 166 0.02 -13.14 3.22
C ASP A 166 -0.67 -14.14 2.28
N ALA A 167 -2.00 -14.08 2.16
CA ALA A 167 -2.75 -14.85 1.18
C ALA A 167 -2.38 -14.44 -0.26
N THR A 168 -2.21 -13.15 -0.54
CA THR A 168 -1.78 -12.63 -1.84
C THR A 168 -0.39 -13.17 -2.21
N ARG A 169 0.57 -13.15 -1.27
CA ARG A 169 1.91 -13.73 -1.50
C ARG A 169 1.87 -15.23 -1.76
N ARG A 170 0.96 -15.96 -1.08
CA ARG A 170 0.74 -17.39 -1.33
C ARG A 170 0.15 -17.62 -2.72
N ARG A 171 -0.81 -16.81 -3.16
CA ARG A 171 -1.36 -16.84 -4.53
C ARG A 171 -0.28 -16.58 -5.57
N MET A 172 0.52 -15.53 -5.43
CA MET A 172 1.66 -15.27 -6.32
C MET A 172 2.65 -16.44 -6.40
N THR A 173 2.79 -17.23 -5.33
CA THR A 173 3.61 -18.46 -5.34
C THR A 173 2.91 -19.60 -6.07
N ALA A 174 1.62 -19.79 -5.82
CA ALA A 174 0.79 -20.81 -6.48
C ALA A 174 0.67 -20.55 -7.99
N ASP A 175 0.50 -19.30 -8.40
CA ASP A 175 0.40 -18.84 -9.78
C ASP A 175 1.77 -18.79 -10.49
N GLY A 176 2.82 -19.21 -9.79
CA GLY A 176 4.15 -19.36 -10.35
C GLY A 176 4.89 -18.04 -10.60
N PHE A 177 4.43 -16.90 -10.06
CA PHE A 177 5.15 -15.61 -10.16
C PHE A 177 6.33 -15.52 -9.20
N THR A 178 6.25 -16.18 -8.03
CA THR A 178 7.31 -16.13 -7.02
C THR A 178 7.69 -17.51 -6.51
N ARG A 179 8.95 -17.69 -6.10
CA ARG A 179 9.41 -18.87 -5.36
C ARG A 179 9.23 -18.66 -3.86
N ARG A 180 8.88 -19.73 -3.14
CA ARG A 180 8.79 -19.71 -1.68
C ARG A 180 10.15 -19.37 -1.08
N ALA A 181 10.22 -18.25 -0.36
CA ALA A 181 11.40 -17.84 0.39
C ALA A 181 11.02 -17.85 1.88
N PRO A 182 11.57 -18.77 2.70
CA PRO A 182 11.08 -19.00 4.05
C PRO A 182 11.28 -17.79 4.96
N ASN A 183 12.40 -17.05 4.82
CA ASN A 183 12.65 -15.81 5.55
C ASN A 183 13.50 -14.86 4.69
N SER A 184 13.21 -13.56 4.74
CA SER A 184 14.10 -12.57 4.14
C SER A 184 15.32 -12.38 5.04
N VAL A 185 16.49 -12.81 4.56
CA VAL A 185 17.76 -12.81 5.30
C VAL A 185 18.04 -11.48 5.97
N HIS A 186 17.74 -10.36 5.29
CA HIS A 186 17.95 -9.03 5.86
C HIS A 186 17.09 -8.74 7.09
N LEU A 187 15.84 -9.19 7.12
CA LEU A 187 14.96 -9.02 8.30
C LEU A 187 15.44 -9.87 9.47
N VAL A 188 15.98 -11.06 9.20
CA VAL A 188 16.59 -11.91 10.23
C VAL A 188 17.84 -11.24 10.78
N LEU A 189 18.75 -10.79 9.91
CA LEU A 189 19.99 -10.11 10.32
C LEU A 189 19.71 -8.83 11.13
N LEU A 190 18.75 -8.01 10.68
CA LEU A 190 18.31 -6.82 11.40
C LEU A 190 17.70 -7.17 12.77
N SER A 191 16.90 -8.24 12.85
CA SER A 191 16.31 -8.69 14.11
C SER A 191 17.37 -9.20 15.09
N LEU A 192 18.37 -9.94 14.60
CA LEU A 192 19.49 -10.41 15.41
C LEU A 192 20.36 -9.24 15.90
N LEU A 193 20.65 -8.27 15.03
CA LEU A 193 21.36 -7.05 15.40
C LEU A 193 20.63 -6.31 16.52
N PHE A 194 19.32 -6.09 16.38
CA PHE A 194 18.51 -5.43 17.40
C PHE A 194 18.47 -6.21 18.72
N LEU A 195 18.36 -7.54 18.66
CA LEU A 195 18.38 -8.38 19.86
C LEU A 195 19.74 -8.31 20.57
N ALA A 196 20.85 -8.28 19.82
CA ALA A 196 22.18 -8.10 20.37
C ALA A 196 22.32 -6.72 21.05
N VAL A 197 21.84 -5.65 20.41
CA VAL A 197 21.82 -4.30 21.03
C VAL A 197 20.99 -4.27 22.30
N LEU A 198 19.84 -4.95 22.32
CA LEU A 198 18.98 -5.01 23.51
C LEU A 198 19.66 -5.77 24.65
N ALA A 199 20.30 -6.91 24.36
CA ALA A 199 20.98 -7.73 25.36
C ALA A 199 22.23 -7.02 25.93
N ILE A 200 23.08 -6.49 25.05
CA ILE A 200 24.27 -5.72 25.43
C ILE A 200 23.85 -4.46 26.20
N GLY A 201 22.86 -3.73 25.67
CA GLY A 201 22.32 -2.54 26.31
C GLY A 201 21.79 -2.83 27.72
N LEU A 202 21.09 -3.94 27.94
CA LEU A 202 20.62 -4.34 29.27
C LEU A 202 21.78 -4.56 30.24
N VAL A 203 22.86 -5.23 29.81
CA VAL A 203 24.06 -5.45 30.63
C VAL A 203 24.74 -4.12 30.96
N LEU A 204 24.91 -3.25 29.98
CA LEU A 204 25.50 -1.92 30.17
C LEU A 204 24.65 -1.04 31.08
N MET A 205 23.33 -1.10 30.95
CA MET A 205 22.38 -0.37 31.80
C MET A 205 22.45 -0.85 33.26
N LEU A 206 22.62 -2.16 33.48
CA LEU A 206 22.80 -2.72 34.81
C LEU A 206 24.13 -2.26 35.44
N GLY A 207 25.23 -2.29 34.68
CA GLY A 207 26.52 -1.78 35.13
C GLY A 207 26.45 -0.30 35.52
N ALA A 208 25.88 0.52 34.64
CA ALA A 208 25.67 1.94 34.90
C ALA A 208 24.80 2.20 36.14
N ALA A 209 23.79 1.36 36.41
CA ALA A 209 22.96 1.48 37.61
C ALA A 209 23.74 1.14 38.89
N VAL A 210 24.62 0.13 38.85
CA VAL A 210 25.48 -0.25 39.99
C VAL A 210 26.51 0.84 40.30
N GLU A 211 27.07 1.46 39.26
CA GLU A 211 28.09 2.51 39.39
C GLU A 211 27.49 3.92 39.63
N GLY A 212 26.16 4.07 39.54
CA GLY A 212 25.47 5.36 39.69
C GLY A 212 25.58 6.28 38.47
N GLU A 213 26.01 5.76 37.33
CA GLU A 213 26.22 6.47 36.06
C GLU A 213 24.95 6.60 35.22
N TRP A 214 23.93 7.27 35.74
CA TRP A 214 22.62 7.37 35.07
C TRP A 214 22.68 7.95 33.64
N LEU A 215 23.65 8.81 33.33
CA LEU A 215 23.87 9.35 31.98
C LEU A 215 24.32 8.27 30.97
N GLY A 216 25.11 7.30 31.40
CA GLY A 216 25.45 6.13 30.57
C GLY A 216 24.22 5.29 30.25
N GLY A 217 23.33 5.10 31.23
CA GLY A 217 22.04 4.46 31.03
C GLY A 217 21.14 5.19 30.01
N VAL A 218 21.14 6.53 30.02
CA VAL A 218 20.41 7.33 29.01
C VAL A 218 21.02 7.15 27.62
N ALA A 219 22.36 7.13 27.49
CA ALA A 219 23.03 6.89 26.21
C ALA A 219 22.63 5.54 25.60
N VAL A 220 22.59 4.47 26.40
CA VAL A 220 22.13 3.15 25.97
C VAL A 220 20.68 3.18 25.45
N LEU A 221 19.78 3.91 26.14
CA LEU A 221 18.40 4.05 25.67
C LEU A 221 18.30 4.77 24.32
N VAL A 222 19.15 5.78 24.10
CA VAL A 222 19.25 6.48 22.82
C VAL A 222 19.73 5.53 21.73
N ASP A 223 20.72 4.68 22.00
CA ASP A 223 21.24 3.70 21.05
C ASP A 223 20.18 2.65 20.67
N VAL A 224 19.45 2.13 21.65
CA VAL A 224 18.33 1.20 21.42
C VAL A 224 17.25 1.87 20.55
N ALA A 225 16.90 3.12 20.84
CA ALA A 225 15.92 3.87 20.05
C ALA A 225 16.41 4.14 18.62
N LEU A 226 17.70 4.44 18.44
CA LEU A 226 18.33 4.66 17.14
C LEU A 226 18.30 3.38 16.28
N VAL A 227 18.71 2.24 16.84
CA VAL A 227 18.67 0.96 16.12
C VAL A 227 17.23 0.54 15.83
N PHE A 228 16.30 0.76 16.76
CA PHE A 228 14.88 0.54 16.52
C PHE A 228 14.36 1.41 15.36
N TRP A 229 14.76 2.68 15.30
CA TRP A 229 14.43 3.55 14.17
C TRP A 229 14.96 2.99 12.85
N VAL A 230 16.21 2.51 12.81
CA VAL A 230 16.79 1.86 11.62
C VAL A 230 15.97 0.65 11.17
N LEU A 231 15.46 -0.17 12.10
CA LEU A 231 14.57 -1.29 11.76
C LEU A 231 13.31 -0.82 11.00
N THR A 232 12.72 0.32 11.38
CA THR A 232 11.52 0.85 10.71
C THR A 232 11.75 1.26 9.25
N LEU A 233 13.02 1.44 8.85
CA LEU A 233 13.41 1.76 7.48
C LEU A 233 13.54 0.53 6.58
N ALA A 234 13.49 -0.68 7.15
CA ALA A 234 13.67 -1.93 6.43
C ALA A 234 12.58 -2.14 5.36
N PRO A 235 12.95 -2.53 4.13
CA PRO A 235 11.96 -2.84 3.11
C PRO A 235 11.16 -4.12 3.48
N PRO A 236 9.92 -4.25 2.98
CA PRO A 236 9.11 -5.45 3.20
C PRO A 236 9.83 -6.69 2.62
N PRO A 237 9.43 -7.91 3.04
CA PRO A 237 10.07 -9.15 2.60
C PRO A 237 10.37 -9.17 1.10
N LEU A 238 11.60 -9.54 0.75
CA LEU A 238 12.03 -9.62 -0.65
C LEU A 238 11.35 -10.83 -1.29
N LEU A 239 10.59 -10.58 -2.35
CA LEU A 239 9.99 -11.63 -3.16
C LEU A 239 11.05 -12.13 -4.15
N ARG A 240 11.19 -13.46 -4.25
CA ARG A 240 12.05 -14.09 -5.26
C ARG A 240 11.19 -14.40 -6.48
N PHE A 241 11.31 -13.60 -7.52
CA PHE A 241 10.52 -13.78 -8.74
C PHE A 241 11.05 -14.94 -9.59
N THR A 242 10.14 -15.71 -10.17
CA THR A 242 10.43 -16.69 -11.24
C THR A 242 10.59 -15.96 -12.58
N ASP A 243 10.88 -16.68 -13.66
CA ASP A 243 10.96 -16.09 -15.00
C ASP A 243 9.62 -15.48 -15.43
N ARG A 244 8.51 -16.16 -15.16
CA ARG A 244 7.14 -15.65 -15.34
C ARG A 244 6.88 -14.40 -14.50
N GLY A 245 7.33 -14.37 -13.24
CA GLY A 245 7.24 -13.18 -12.40
C GLY A 245 8.07 -12.01 -12.92
N GLN A 246 9.25 -12.29 -13.48
CA GLN A 246 10.10 -11.26 -14.09
C GLN A 246 9.49 -10.72 -15.38
N GLU A 247 8.76 -11.54 -16.14
CA GLU A 247 8.00 -11.09 -17.31
C GLU A 247 6.87 -10.13 -16.92
N LEU A 248 6.07 -10.48 -15.91
CA LEU A 248 5.08 -9.56 -15.35
C LEU A 248 5.71 -8.23 -14.92
N ARG A 249 6.88 -8.27 -14.26
CA ARG A 249 7.60 -7.06 -13.86
C ARG A 249 8.16 -6.28 -15.06
N ARG A 250 8.59 -6.94 -16.13
CA ARG A 250 9.00 -6.27 -17.37
C ARG A 250 7.80 -5.55 -18.02
N HIS A 251 6.65 -6.22 -18.12
CA HIS A 251 5.40 -5.62 -18.62
C HIS A 251 5.01 -4.37 -17.81
N LEU A 252 5.03 -4.49 -16.48
CA LEU A 252 4.75 -3.36 -15.59
C LEU A 252 5.76 -2.22 -15.75
N SER A 253 7.03 -2.50 -16.06
CA SER A 253 7.99 -1.44 -16.40
C SER A 253 7.63 -0.79 -17.72
N GLY A 254 7.35 -1.57 -18.76
CA GLY A 254 6.93 -1.05 -20.07
C GLY A 254 5.72 -0.14 -19.94
N LEU A 255 4.76 -0.52 -19.10
CA LEU A 255 3.57 0.28 -18.81
C LEU A 255 3.91 1.55 -18.04
N ARG A 256 4.75 1.46 -17.01
CA ARG A 256 5.21 2.63 -16.25
C ARG A 256 5.91 3.63 -17.17
N ASP A 257 6.78 3.12 -18.04
CA ASP A 257 7.61 3.92 -18.93
C ASP A 257 6.74 4.54 -20.05
N TYR A 258 5.78 3.79 -20.60
CA TYR A 258 4.71 4.33 -21.45
C TYR A 258 3.99 5.49 -20.76
N MET A 259 3.46 5.25 -19.56
CA MET A 259 2.69 6.26 -18.81
C MET A 259 3.51 7.50 -18.45
N ARG A 260 4.84 7.38 -18.40
CA ARG A 260 5.76 8.50 -18.16
C ARG A 260 6.09 9.25 -19.45
N LEU A 261 6.40 8.52 -20.53
CA LEU A 261 6.94 9.05 -21.77
C LEU A 261 5.84 9.53 -22.74
N ALA A 262 4.77 8.74 -22.87
CA ALA A 262 3.65 9.03 -23.77
C ALA A 262 2.86 10.28 -23.37
N GLU A 263 3.06 10.78 -22.15
CA GLU A 263 2.39 12.00 -21.68
C GLU A 263 3.17 13.29 -22.00
N GLN A 264 4.49 13.21 -22.20
CA GLN A 264 5.30 14.39 -22.55
C GLN A 264 5.23 14.73 -24.04
N ASP A 265 5.07 13.72 -24.91
CA ASP A 265 5.13 13.86 -26.38
C ASP A 265 3.83 13.36 -27.10
N ARG A 266 2.70 13.35 -26.39
CA ARG A 266 1.43 12.72 -26.82
C ARG A 266 0.90 13.17 -28.19
N LEU A 267 1.28 14.36 -28.66
CA LEU A 267 0.95 14.88 -29.99
C LEU A 267 1.71 14.20 -31.14
N ARG A 268 2.84 13.52 -30.90
CA ARG A 268 3.63 12.82 -31.93
C ARG A 268 3.19 11.37 -32.16
N MET A 269 2.64 10.70 -31.14
CA MET A 269 2.23 9.28 -31.23
C MET A 269 0.78 9.09 -31.70
N LEU A 270 -0.10 10.08 -31.51
CA LEU A 270 -1.51 10.03 -31.93
C LEU A 270 -1.74 10.14 -33.45
N GLN A 271 -0.70 10.10 -34.28
CA GLN A 271 -0.82 9.96 -35.74
C GLN A 271 -0.75 8.51 -36.24
N SER A 272 -0.68 7.51 -35.34
CA SER A 272 -0.79 6.10 -35.71
C SER A 272 -2.26 5.70 -35.93
N PRO A 273 -2.67 5.24 -37.13
CA PRO A 273 -4.09 5.08 -37.49
C PRO A 273 -4.81 3.85 -36.91
N GLU A 274 -4.15 2.91 -36.23
CA GLU A 274 -4.65 1.51 -36.17
C GLU A 274 -4.91 0.90 -34.78
N GLY A 275 -4.76 1.62 -33.66
CA GLY A 275 -4.73 0.98 -32.34
C GLY A 275 -5.85 1.27 -31.33
N ALA A 276 -6.77 2.20 -31.59
CA ALA A 276 -7.70 2.65 -30.55
C ALA A 276 -8.92 1.73 -30.42
N LEU A 277 -9.08 1.13 -29.24
CA LEU A 277 -10.28 0.44 -28.78
C LEU A 277 -11.49 1.37 -28.95
N ARG A 278 -12.30 1.14 -29.98
CA ARG A 278 -13.52 1.90 -30.26
C ARG A 278 -14.67 1.30 -29.45
N THR A 279 -14.99 1.88 -28.31
CA THR A 279 -16.26 1.62 -27.61
C THR A 279 -17.25 2.74 -27.95
N PRO A 280 -18.48 2.45 -28.40
CA PRO A 280 -19.42 3.52 -28.75
C PRO A 280 -20.01 4.22 -27.51
N ALA A 281 -20.08 5.55 -27.61
CA ALA A 281 -21.14 6.44 -27.12
C ALA A 281 -21.17 6.88 -25.64
N GLY A 282 -20.78 8.14 -25.40
CA GLY A 282 -21.48 9.25 -24.69
C GLY A 282 -22.17 9.06 -23.34
N ALA A 283 -22.08 7.89 -22.72
CA ALA A 283 -22.50 7.66 -21.35
C ALA A 283 -21.30 7.84 -20.41
N LEU A 284 -21.55 8.34 -19.20
CA LEU A 284 -20.55 8.33 -18.14
C LEU A 284 -20.16 6.87 -17.90
N THR A 285 -18.89 6.53 -18.06
CA THR A 285 -18.39 5.21 -17.66
C THR A 285 -18.74 4.96 -16.18
N PRO A 286 -18.90 3.70 -15.75
CA PRO A 286 -19.12 3.39 -14.34
C PRO A 286 -18.03 3.97 -13.43
N GLY A 287 -16.79 4.01 -13.92
CA GLY A 287 -15.66 4.67 -13.29
C GLY A 287 -15.82 6.17 -13.15
N GLY A 288 -16.17 6.84 -14.25
CA GLY A 288 -16.47 8.25 -14.24
C GLY A 288 -17.61 8.61 -13.28
N ALA A 289 -18.67 7.81 -13.25
CA ALA A 289 -19.79 7.98 -12.31
C ALA A 289 -19.36 7.82 -10.85
N ALA A 290 -18.57 6.78 -10.55
CA ALA A 290 -18.04 6.52 -9.22
C ALA A 290 -17.07 7.61 -8.74
N LEU A 291 -16.39 8.26 -9.69
CA LEU A 291 -15.52 9.41 -9.46
C LEU A 291 -16.27 10.74 -9.52
N GLY A 292 -17.58 10.78 -9.74
CA GLY A 292 -18.37 12.02 -9.75
C GLY A 292 -18.11 12.92 -10.98
N LEU A 293 -17.75 12.32 -12.11
CA LEU A 293 -17.60 13.00 -13.39
C LEU A 293 -18.94 13.51 -13.93
N ARG A 294 -18.88 14.51 -14.81
CA ARG A 294 -20.05 15.03 -15.54
C ARG A 294 -20.15 14.34 -16.91
N PRO A 295 -21.37 14.05 -17.40
CA PRO A 295 -21.57 13.47 -18.73
C PRO A 295 -20.95 14.38 -19.79
N GLN A 296 -20.13 13.82 -20.67
CA GLN A 296 -19.76 14.50 -21.92
C GLN A 296 -20.71 14.02 -23.03
N PRO A 297 -21.38 14.94 -23.74
CA PRO A 297 -22.39 14.59 -24.72
C PRO A 297 -21.85 13.69 -25.84
N THR A 298 -22.74 12.81 -26.31
CA THR A 298 -22.49 11.73 -27.28
C THR A 298 -21.98 12.23 -28.63
N ALA A 299 -20.90 11.60 -29.10
CA ALA A 299 -20.17 11.97 -30.30
C ALA A 299 -20.91 11.64 -31.61
N GLY A 300 -20.87 12.60 -32.54
CA GLY A 300 -21.09 12.40 -33.98
C GLY A 300 -19.86 12.77 -34.84
N ASP A 301 -18.73 13.12 -34.20
CA ASP A 301 -17.48 13.62 -34.81
C ASP A 301 -16.28 12.78 -34.35
N PRO A 302 -15.37 12.35 -35.25
CA PRO A 302 -14.09 11.70 -34.92
C PRO A 302 -13.26 12.36 -33.80
N VAL A 303 -13.27 13.69 -33.69
CA VAL A 303 -12.49 14.41 -32.66
C VAL A 303 -13.09 14.20 -31.27
N ALA A 304 -14.42 14.23 -31.17
CA ALA A 304 -15.15 13.99 -29.92
C ALA A 304 -14.99 12.53 -29.46
N GLN A 305 -15.02 11.57 -30.38
CA GLN A 305 -14.77 10.16 -30.06
C GLN A 305 -13.35 9.94 -29.53
N SER A 306 -12.34 10.59 -30.13
CA SER A 306 -10.95 10.52 -29.64
C SER A 306 -10.78 11.09 -28.22
N ALA A 307 -11.60 12.06 -27.80
CA ALA A 307 -11.62 12.54 -26.42
C ALA A 307 -12.22 11.50 -25.45
N LEU A 308 -13.30 10.82 -25.84
CA LEU A 308 -13.93 9.76 -25.05
C LEU A 308 -13.00 8.55 -24.88
N ASP A 309 -12.34 8.10 -25.95
CA ASP A 309 -11.40 6.97 -25.90
C ASP A 309 -10.23 7.29 -24.95
N ARG A 310 -9.78 8.55 -24.90
CA ARG A 310 -8.75 9.02 -23.95
C ARG A 310 -9.24 8.99 -22.51
N PHE A 311 -10.49 9.36 -22.25
CA PHE A 311 -11.08 9.25 -20.93
C PHE A 311 -11.11 7.80 -20.45
N GLU A 312 -11.59 6.88 -21.29
CA GLU A 312 -11.67 5.45 -20.93
C GLU A 312 -10.27 4.89 -20.62
N LEU A 313 -9.28 5.25 -21.43
CA LEU A 313 -7.89 4.86 -21.20
C LEU A 313 -7.36 5.40 -19.86
N ILE A 314 -7.60 6.68 -19.56
CA ILE A 314 -7.17 7.31 -18.30
C ILE A 314 -7.79 6.63 -17.11
N GLU A 315 -9.09 6.34 -17.16
CA GLU A 315 -9.77 5.64 -16.09
C GLU A 315 -9.16 4.25 -15.88
N ARG A 316 -8.93 3.49 -16.95
CA ARG A 316 -8.31 2.16 -16.88
C ARG A 316 -6.89 2.18 -16.33
N LEU A 317 -6.13 3.26 -16.58
CA LEU A 317 -4.74 3.40 -16.15
C LEU A 317 -4.58 4.12 -14.81
N LEU A 318 -5.63 4.75 -14.28
CA LEU A 318 -5.61 5.46 -13.00
C LEU A 318 -5.10 4.63 -11.82
N PRO A 319 -5.49 3.34 -11.67
CA PRO A 319 -4.92 2.48 -10.62
C PRO A 319 -3.40 2.34 -10.73
N TYR A 320 -2.89 2.22 -11.95
CA TYR A 320 -1.46 2.07 -12.24
C TYR A 320 -0.70 3.39 -12.06
N ALA A 321 -1.35 4.53 -12.34
CA ALA A 321 -0.78 5.85 -12.04
C ALA A 321 -0.47 5.97 -10.54
N ILE A 322 -1.39 5.47 -9.69
CA ILE A 322 -1.20 5.41 -8.24
C ILE A 322 -0.06 4.45 -7.88
N LEU A 323 -0.03 3.23 -8.44
CA LEU A 323 1.07 2.28 -8.18
C LEU A 323 2.44 2.90 -8.52
N PHE A 324 2.55 3.58 -9.65
CA PHE A 324 3.81 4.10 -10.19
C PHE A 324 4.21 5.50 -9.71
N ARG A 325 3.44 6.15 -8.83
CA ARG A 325 3.66 7.54 -8.37
C ARG A 325 3.48 8.61 -9.45
N GLN A 326 2.63 8.35 -10.43
CA GLN A 326 2.36 9.24 -11.54
C GLN A 326 1.03 9.97 -11.37
N GLU A 327 0.39 9.88 -10.20
CA GLU A 327 -0.95 10.39 -9.94
C GLU A 327 -1.09 11.88 -10.24
N ARG A 328 -0.05 12.70 -10.02
CA ARG A 328 -0.10 14.15 -10.28
C ARG A 328 -0.15 14.50 -11.76
N ALA A 329 0.51 13.71 -12.61
CA ALA A 329 0.47 13.94 -14.06
C ALA A 329 -0.91 13.53 -14.60
N TRP A 330 -1.35 12.33 -14.24
CA TRP A 330 -2.63 11.77 -14.66
C TRP A 330 -3.83 12.53 -14.08
N GLN A 331 -3.69 13.16 -12.91
CA GLN A 331 -4.68 14.10 -12.36
C GLN A 331 -4.83 15.35 -13.20
N ARG A 332 -3.71 15.98 -13.60
CA ARG A 332 -3.76 17.19 -14.42
C ARG A 332 -4.41 16.92 -15.77
N GLU A 333 -4.12 15.76 -16.35
CA GLU A 333 -4.77 15.32 -17.59
C GLU A 333 -6.27 15.09 -17.40
N PHE A 334 -6.66 14.41 -16.32
CA PHE A 334 -8.06 14.20 -15.98
C PHE A 334 -8.83 15.52 -15.73
N GLU A 335 -8.21 16.48 -15.05
CA GLU A 335 -8.75 17.84 -14.86
C GLU A 335 -8.87 18.59 -16.20
N HIS A 336 -7.85 18.50 -17.07
CA HIS A 336 -7.85 19.12 -18.39
C HIS A 336 -9.00 18.60 -19.27
N LEU A 337 -9.32 17.32 -19.15
CA LEU A 337 -10.41 16.71 -19.90
C LEU A 337 -11.81 17.03 -19.31
N GLY A 338 -11.90 17.68 -18.15
CA GLY A 338 -13.17 18.11 -17.54
C GLY A 338 -13.53 17.40 -16.22
N GLY A 339 -12.58 16.68 -15.61
CA GLY A 339 -12.76 16.02 -14.32
C GLY A 339 -12.91 16.98 -13.14
N ALA A 340 -13.72 16.60 -12.14
CA ALA A 340 -14.02 17.45 -10.99
C ALA A 340 -12.83 17.54 -9.99
N VAL A 341 -12.46 18.77 -9.62
CA VAL A 341 -11.34 19.09 -8.71
C VAL A 341 -11.47 18.42 -7.33
N ASP A 342 -12.69 18.20 -6.83
CA ASP A 342 -12.96 17.57 -5.52
C ASP A 342 -12.49 16.10 -5.44
N VAL A 343 -12.45 15.41 -6.58
CA VAL A 343 -11.98 14.03 -6.70
C VAL A 343 -10.50 13.93 -6.34
N SER A 344 -9.71 14.91 -6.77
CA SER A 344 -8.27 14.99 -6.50
C SER A 344 -7.97 15.08 -5.00
N GLN A 345 -8.78 15.85 -4.27
CA GLN A 345 -8.59 16.03 -2.84
C GLN A 345 -8.95 14.75 -2.09
N ASN A 346 -10.03 14.10 -2.51
CA ASN A 346 -10.48 12.83 -1.92
C ASN A 346 -9.49 11.69 -2.18
N MET A 347 -8.93 11.59 -3.38
CA MET A 347 -7.90 10.60 -3.72
C MET A 347 -6.61 10.77 -2.91
N ARG A 348 -6.15 12.02 -2.71
CA ARG A 348 -4.95 12.29 -1.89
C ARG A 348 -5.17 11.92 -0.43
N VAL A 349 -6.33 12.25 0.13
CA VAL A 349 -6.65 11.89 1.52
C VAL A 349 -6.79 10.37 1.64
N LEU A 350 -7.47 9.71 0.70
CA LEU A 350 -7.57 8.26 0.62
C LEU A 350 -6.18 7.60 0.58
N GLY A 351 -5.31 8.07 -0.32
CA GLY A 351 -3.92 7.64 -0.48
C GLY A 351 -3.14 7.71 0.84
N GLY A 352 -3.07 8.90 1.45
CA GLY A 352 -2.35 9.07 2.72
C GLY A 352 -2.88 8.20 3.86
N THR A 353 -4.19 7.94 3.90
CA THR A 353 -4.77 7.08 4.95
C THR A 353 -4.43 5.61 4.78
N LEU A 354 -4.48 5.10 3.55
CA LEU A 354 -4.17 3.70 3.25
C LEU A 354 -2.66 3.45 3.28
N GLU A 355 -1.85 4.38 2.80
CA GLU A 355 -0.39 4.35 2.95
C GLU A 355 0.00 4.26 4.44
N GLY A 356 -0.62 5.08 5.29
CA GLY A 356 -0.39 5.04 6.74
C GLY A 356 -0.79 3.69 7.37
N VAL A 357 -1.86 3.04 6.87
CA VAL A 357 -2.22 1.68 7.30
C VAL A 357 -1.13 0.69 6.91
N VAL A 358 -0.64 0.73 5.67
CA VAL A 358 0.41 -0.19 5.22
C VAL A 358 1.71 0.01 6.00
N VAL A 359 2.09 1.25 6.33
CA VAL A 359 3.27 1.53 7.18
C VAL A 359 3.14 0.83 8.53
N VAL A 360 1.96 0.88 9.16
CA VAL A 360 1.70 0.17 10.41
C VAL A 360 1.80 -1.36 10.23
N LEU A 361 1.28 -1.89 9.11
CA LEU A 361 1.40 -3.33 8.80
C LEU A 361 2.86 -3.75 8.61
N GLN A 362 3.67 -2.93 7.93
CA GLN A 362 5.10 -3.19 7.74
C GLN A 362 5.84 -3.22 9.09
N ALA A 363 5.53 -2.29 10.00
CA ALA A 363 6.09 -2.30 11.35
C ALA A 363 5.72 -3.58 12.11
N LEU A 364 4.48 -4.07 12.00
CA LEU A 364 4.08 -5.34 12.62
C LEU A 364 4.80 -6.55 12.05
N VAL A 365 5.07 -6.58 10.74
CA VAL A 365 5.86 -7.65 10.12
C VAL A 365 7.27 -7.67 10.71
N ILE A 366 7.89 -6.50 10.90
CA ILE A 366 9.21 -6.39 11.54
C ILE A 366 9.15 -6.93 12.98
N ILE A 367 8.16 -6.50 13.78
CA ILE A 367 7.97 -7.00 15.15
C ILE A 367 7.80 -8.53 15.17
N GLY A 368 6.98 -9.08 14.27
CA GLY A 368 6.78 -10.52 14.16
C GLY A 368 8.01 -11.29 13.70
N GLN A 369 8.95 -10.66 12.98
CA GLN A 369 10.25 -11.26 12.66
C GLN A 369 11.17 -11.31 13.88
N ILE A 370 11.19 -10.26 14.69
CA ILE A 370 11.96 -10.23 15.95
C ILE A 370 11.49 -11.36 16.87
N VAL A 371 10.17 -11.50 17.07
CA VAL A 371 9.60 -12.59 17.89
C VAL A 371 10.01 -13.97 17.38
N ARG A 372 10.00 -14.18 16.06
CA ARG A 372 10.44 -15.44 15.44
C ARG A 372 11.93 -15.70 15.61
N ALA A 373 12.77 -14.68 15.49
CA ALA A 373 14.21 -14.80 15.71
C ALA A 373 14.49 -15.21 17.17
N VAL A 374 13.83 -14.57 18.13
CA VAL A 374 13.92 -14.92 19.57
C VAL A 374 13.45 -16.35 19.82
N GLY A 375 12.28 -16.73 19.31
CA GLY A 375 11.77 -18.11 19.45
C GLY A 375 12.69 -19.16 18.83
N GLY A 376 13.29 -18.86 17.68
CA GLY A 376 14.29 -19.71 17.04
C GLY A 376 15.52 -19.93 17.91
N ILE A 377 16.05 -18.86 18.52
CA ILE A 377 17.19 -18.94 19.46
C ILE A 377 16.82 -19.80 20.67
N LEU A 378 15.67 -19.54 21.31
CA LEU A 378 15.21 -20.30 22.48
C LEU A 378 15.02 -21.79 22.16
N SER A 379 14.53 -22.12 20.96
CA SER A 379 14.36 -23.51 20.53
C SER A 379 15.66 -24.28 20.33
N LEU A 380 16.80 -23.58 20.15
CA LEU A 380 18.12 -24.21 20.12
C LEU A 380 18.57 -24.61 21.53
N PHE A 381 18.26 -23.78 22.53
CA PHE A 381 18.61 -24.04 23.93
C PHE A 381 17.72 -25.10 24.61
N GLY A 382 16.47 -25.26 24.15
CA GLY A 382 15.52 -26.26 24.69
C GLY A 382 15.64 -27.69 24.11
N ARG A 383 16.67 -27.99 23.31
CA ARG A 383 16.91 -29.33 22.74
C ARG A 383 17.90 -30.19 23.54
N HIS A 384 18.21 -29.80 24.77
CA HIS A 384 19.10 -30.55 25.66
C HIS A 384 18.33 -31.28 26.75
#